data_AF-A0A922Z031-F1
#
_entry.id   AF-A0A922Z031-F1
#
_cell.length_a   1.000
_cell.length_b   1.000
_cell.length_c   1.000
_cell.angle_alpha   90.00
_cell.angle_beta   90.00
_cell.angle_gamma   90.00
#
_symmetry.space_group_name_H-M   'P 1'
#
loop_
_entity.id
_entity.type
_entity.pdbx_description
1 polymer ?
#
loop_
_entity_poly.entity_id
_entity_poly.type
_entity_poly.pdbx_seq_one_letter_code
_entity_poly.pdbx_strand_id
1 'polypeptide(L)' 'MALMITDECINCDVCEPECPNQAIYMGQDIYEIDPAKCTECVGHF' A
#
# COMPACT_ATOMS: atom_id res chain seq x y z
N MET A 1 -0.63 11.13 7.93
CA MET A 1 -0.06 11.27 6.57
C MET A 1 -0.28 9.93 5.89
N ALA A 2 0.24 9.70 4.68
CA ALA A 2 0.14 8.40 4.04
C ALA A 2 1.54 7.97 3.58
N LEU A 3 1.79 6.66 3.59
CA LEU A 3 2.97 6.09 2.95
C LEU A 3 2.80 6.08 1.43
N MET A 4 3.91 5.92 0.72
CA MET A 4 3.95 5.81 -0.73
C MET A 4 4.86 4.64 -1.14
N ILE A 5 4.54 3.98 -2.25
CA ILE A 5 5.39 2.98 -2.88
C ILE A 5 6.27 3.71 -3.90
N THR A 6 7.57 3.45 -3.87
CA THR A 6 8.54 4.07 -4.78
C THR A 6 8.66 3.27 -6.07
N ASP A 7 9.35 3.85 -7.05
CA ASP A 7 9.64 3.24 -8.35
C ASP A 7 10.54 1.99 -8.27
N GLU A 8 11.02 1.64 -7.07
CA GLU A 8 11.77 0.40 -6.80
C GLU A 8 10.84 -0.82 -6.58
N CYS A 9 9.52 -0.64 -6.68
CA CYS A 9 8.56 -1.73 -6.61
C CYS A 9 8.80 -2.78 -7.70
N ILE A 10 8.82 -4.05 -7.31
CA ILE A 10 9.03 -5.20 -8.22
C ILE A 10 7.76 -6.05 -8.42
N ASN A 11 6.58 -5.55 -8.03
CA ASN A 11 5.29 -6.23 -8.16
C ASN A 11 5.31 -7.67 -7.60
N CYS A 12 5.78 -7.85 -6.37
CA CYS A 12 5.88 -9.16 -5.72
C CYS A 12 4.60 -9.64 -5.02
N ASP A 13 3.51 -8.87 -5.09
CA ASP A 13 2.19 -9.17 -4.51
C ASP A 13 2.12 -9.33 -2.97
N VAL A 14 3.25 -9.19 -2.24
CA VAL A 14 3.29 -9.42 -0.79
C VAL A 14 2.57 -8.35 0.02
N CYS A 15 2.62 -7.09 -0.41
CA CYS A 15 2.13 -5.98 0.42
C CYS A 15 0.61 -5.79 0.40
N GLU A 16 -0.06 -6.15 -0.70
CA GLU A 16 -1.52 -6.00 -0.86
C GLU A 16 -2.34 -6.72 0.22
N PRO A 17 -2.15 -8.04 0.48
CA PRO A 17 -2.95 -8.76 1.48
C PRO A 17 -2.63 -8.35 2.94
N GLU A 18 -1.45 -7.78 3.18
CA GLU A 18 -1.02 -7.37 4.52
C GLU A 18 -1.64 -6.04 4.97
N CYS A 19 -2.14 -5.22 4.04
CA CYS A 19 -2.70 -3.93 4.38
C CYS A 19 -4.10 -4.08 5.04
N PRO A 20 -4.27 -3.76 6.33
CA PRO A 20 -5.52 -4.01 7.04
C PRO A 20 -6.69 -3.15 6.55
N ASN A 21 -6.38 -2.00 5.93
CA ASN A 21 -7.39 -1.07 5.40
C ASN A 21 -7.60 -1.23 3.89
N GLN A 22 -6.98 -2.22 3.26
CA GLN A 22 -7.04 -2.43 1.80
C GLN A 22 -6.70 -1.15 1.04
N ALA A 23 -5.67 -0.44 1.51
CA ALA A 23 -5.20 0.82 0.92
C ALA A 23 -4.27 0.57 -0.27
N ILE A 24 -3.69 -0.63 -0.38
CA ILE A 24 -2.71 -0.99 -1.41
C ILE A 24 -3.43 -1.71 -2.55
N TYR A 25 -3.12 -1.36 -3.79
CA TYR A 25 -3.71 -1.96 -4.99
C TYR A 25 -2.73 -1.92 -6.17
N MET A 26 -2.91 -2.82 -7.14
CA MET A 26 -2.14 -2.80 -8.39
C MET A 26 -2.53 -1.59 -9.24
N GLY A 27 -1.58 -0.68 -9.45
CA GLY A 27 -1.73 0.53 -10.26
C GLY A 27 -1.46 0.28 -11.74
N GLN A 28 -1.03 1.32 -12.46
CA GLN A 28 -0.73 1.19 -13.90
C GLN A 28 0.54 0.38 -14.17
N ASP A 29 1.61 0.66 -13.42
CA ASP A 29 2.94 0.08 -13.64
C ASP A 29 3.48 -0.62 -12.37
N ILE A 30 3.19 -0.04 -11.20
CA ILE A 30 3.59 -0.53 -9.89
C ILE A 30 2.39 -0.54 -8.95
N TYR A 31 2.57 -1.17 -7.79
CA TYR A 31 1.62 -1.02 -6.69
C TYR A 31 1.52 0.43 -6.21
N GLU A 32 0.30 0.84 -5.89
CA GLU A 32 -0.02 2.18 -5.40
C GLU A 32 -0.74 2.13 -4.05
N ILE A 33 -0.64 3.20 -3.26
CA ILE A 33 -1.30 3.35 -1.96
C ILE A 33 -2.35 4.46 -2.05
N ASP A 34 -3.60 4.15 -1.71
CA ASP A 34 -4.66 5.13 -1.53
C ASP A 34 -4.43 5.92 -0.23
N PRO A 35 -4.07 7.22 -0.32
CA PRO A 35 -3.76 8.02 0.86
C PRO A 35 -4.98 8.28 1.74
N ALA A 36 -6.20 8.12 1.23
CA ALA A 36 -7.41 8.26 2.03
C ALA A 36 -7.66 7.06 2.95
N LYS A 37 -7.08 5.89 2.63
CA LYS A 37 -7.23 4.63 3.40
C LYS A 37 -5.99 4.27 4.21
N CYS A 38 -4.83 4.82 3.88
CA CYS A 38 -3.59 4.57 4.60
C CYS A 38 -3.64 5.25 5.98
N THR A 39 -3.59 4.44 7.05
CA THR A 39 -3.51 4.94 8.43
C THR A 39 -2.11 4.80 9.02
N GLU A 40 -1.07 4.58 8.18
CA GLU A 40 0.29 4.27 8.62
C GLU A 40 0.32 3.07 9.60
N CYS A 41 -0.60 2.11 9.41
CA CYS A 41 -0.84 0.97 10.30
C CYS A 41 -1.21 1.34 11.74
N VAL A 42 -1.47 2.62 12.06
CA VAL A 42 -1.87 3.04 13.41
C VAL A 42 -3.20 2.37 13.76
N GLY A 43 -3.22 1.65 14.88
CA GLY A 43 -4.38 0.92 15.38
C GLY A 43 -4.43 -0.57 15.00
N HIS A 44 -3.43 -1.08 14.28
CA HIS A 44 -3.28 -2.51 13.97
C HIS A 44 -1.97 -3.05 14.57
N PHE A 45 -2.02 -4.22 15.24
CA PHE A 45 -0.91 -4.88 15.93
C PHE A 45 -0.83 -6.37 15.55
#